data_AF-A0A514C5A5-F1
#
_entry.id   AF-A0A514C5A5-F1
#
_cell.length_a   1.000
_cell.length_b   1.000
_cell.length_c   1.000
_cell.angle_alpha   90.00
_cell.angle_beta   90.00
_cell.angle_gamma   90.00
#
_symmetry.space_group_name_H-M   'P 1'
#
loop_
_entity.id
_entity.type
_entity.pdbx_description
1 polymer ?
#
loop_
_entity_poly.entity_id
_entity_poly.type
_entity_poly.pdbx_seq_one_letter_code
_entity_poly.pdbx_strand_id
1 'polypeptide(L)' 'MRTRRPSRRRHTDAFLRELQRQRLLRIAGRRAEPVCEREQWFQWSLATGRRPRLSDYILPPLLFLAEHEFGAGPTAS' A
#
# COMPACT_ATOMS: atom_id res chain seq x y z
N MET A 1 0.51 14.89 33.49
CA MET A 1 1.08 13.79 32.68
C MET A 1 1.84 14.41 31.51
N ARG A 2 3.16 14.22 31.42
CA ARG A 2 3.97 14.78 30.32
C ARG A 2 3.65 14.00 29.04
N THR A 3 3.04 14.67 28.06
CA THR A 3 2.76 14.11 26.72
C THR A 3 4.08 13.71 26.07
N ARG A 4 4.37 12.41 26.04
CA ARG A 4 5.54 11.89 25.31
C ARG A 4 5.32 12.16 23.83
N ARG A 5 6.16 13.01 23.23
CA ARG A 5 6.16 13.22 21.77
C ARG A 5 6.28 11.85 21.09
N PRO A 6 5.47 11.57 20.04
CA PRO A 6 5.62 10.33 19.29
C PRO A 6 7.05 10.24 18.76
N SER A 7 7.64 9.05 18.82
CA SER A 7 8.95 8.84 18.21
C SER A 7 8.86 9.08 16.70
N ARG A 8 9.93 9.61 16.08
CA ARG A 8 9.99 9.84 14.62
C ARG A 8 9.58 8.61 13.82
N ARG A 9 9.94 7.40 14.29
CA ARG A 9 9.54 6.12 13.70
C ARG A 9 8.02 5.95 13.57
N ARG A 10 7.25 6.33 14.60
CA ARG A 10 5.77 6.24 14.54
C ARG A 10 5.17 7.19 13.51
N HIS A 11 5.78 8.35 13.29
CA HIS A 11 5.35 9.28 12.24
C HIS A 11 5.62 8.72 10.84
N THR A 12 6.81 8.17 10.62
CA THR A 12 7.16 7.52 9.34
C THR A 12 6.23 6.34 9.04
N ASP A 13 5.95 5.50 10.02
CA ASP A 13 5.05 4.36 9.85
C ASP A 13 3.63 4.78 9.50
N ALA A 14 3.11 5.79 10.19
CA ALA A 14 1.79 6.36 9.90
C ALA A 14 1.73 6.95 8.49
N PHE A 15 2.78 7.68 8.09
CA PHE A 15 2.90 8.25 6.75
C PHE A 15 2.89 7.15 5.68
N LEU A 16 3.69 6.08 5.84
CA LEU A 16 3.76 4.99 4.87
C LEU A 16 2.45 4.22 4.76
N ARG A 17 1.71 4.06 5.86
CA ARG A 17 0.36 3.46 5.81
C ARG A 17 -0.63 4.34 5.08
N GLU A 18 -0.58 5.65 5.29
CA GLU A 18 -1.46 6.58 4.58
C GLU A 18 -1.12 6.66 3.10
N LEU A 19 0.16 6.64 2.74
CA LEU A 19 0.61 6.57 1.34
C LEU A 19 0.00 5.35 0.63
N GLN A 20 0.10 4.16 1.25
CA GLN A 20 -0.51 2.93 0.73
C GLN A 20 -2.02 3.09 0.54
N ARG A 21 -2.72 3.64 1.55
CA ARG A 21 -4.16 3.88 1.47
C ARG A 21 -4.54 4.78 0.29
N GLN A 22 -3.83 5.88 0.10
CA GLN A 22 -4.08 6.83 -0.98
C GLN A 22 -3.83 6.20 -2.35
N ARG A 23 -2.80 5.35 -2.48
CA ARG A 23 -2.55 4.61 -3.74
C ARG A 23 -3.70 3.66 -4.07
N LEU A 24 -4.14 2.84 -3.13
CA LEU A 24 -5.29 1.95 -3.32
C LEU A 24 -6.57 2.70 -3.71
N LEU A 25 -6.85 3.84 -3.07
CA LEU A 25 -7.99 4.68 -3.42
C LEU A 25 -7.89 5.24 -4.85
N ARG A 26 -6.69 5.62 -5.30
CA ARG A 26 -6.46 6.07 -6.68
C ARG A 26 -6.65 4.94 -7.69
N ILE A 27 -6.19 3.72 -7.39
CA ILE A 27 -6.41 2.54 -8.23
C ILE A 27 -7.92 2.24 -8.33
N ALA A 28 -8.64 2.26 -7.20
CA ALA A 28 -10.08 2.08 -7.19
C ALA A 28 -10.82 3.12 -8.04
N GLY A 29 -10.32 4.36 -8.06
CA GLY A 29 -10.83 5.44 -8.91
C GLY A 29 -10.31 5.44 -10.35
N ARG A 30 -9.51 4.45 -10.77
CA ARG A 30 -8.83 4.39 -12.09
C ARG A 30 -7.95 5.62 -12.37
N ARG A 31 -7.30 6.15 -11.34
CA ARG A 31 -6.41 7.34 -11.39
C ARG A 31 -4.93 7.00 -11.20
N ALA A 32 -4.62 5.73 -11.01
CA ALA A 32 -3.25 5.24 -10.88
C ALA A 32 -3.21 3.77 -11.34
N GLU A 33 -2.12 3.41 -12.00
CA GLU A 33 -1.82 2.01 -12.32
C GLU A 33 -1.11 1.34 -11.14
N PRO A 34 -1.32 0.02 -10.94
CA PRO A 34 -0.56 -0.77 -9.98
C PRO A 34 0.94 -0.74 -10.26
N VAL A 35 1.75 -0.59 -9.21
CA VAL A 35 3.22 -0.66 -9.33
C VAL A 35 3.82 -1.90 -8.69
N CYS A 36 3.02 -2.67 -7.95
CA CYS A 36 3.43 -3.92 -7.33
C CYS A 36 2.33 -4.98 -7.44
N GLU A 37 2.70 -6.24 -7.19
CA GLU A 37 1.81 -7.39 -7.30
C GLU A 37 0.57 -7.24 -6.41
N ARG A 38 0.72 -6.74 -5.19
CA ARG A 38 -0.42 -6.53 -4.28
C ARG A 38 -1.43 -5.53 -4.80
N GLU A 39 -0.97 -4.45 -5.42
CA GLU A 39 -1.84 -3.47 -6.07
C GLU A 39 -2.55 -4.07 -7.29
N GLN A 40 -1.88 -4.98 -8.03
CA GLN A 40 -2.50 -5.71 -9.14
C GLN A 40 -3.61 -6.63 -8.61
N TRP A 41 -3.37 -7.37 -7.52
CA TRP A 41 -4.38 -8.19 -6.87
C TRP A 41 -5.57 -7.37 -6.35
N PHE A 42 -5.32 -6.17 -5.81
CA PHE A 42 -6.38 -5.25 -5.41
C PHE A 42 -7.23 -4.82 -6.62
N GLN A 43 -6.59 -4.38 -7.71
CA GLN A 43 -7.30 -3.99 -8.93
C GLN A 43 -8.11 -5.14 -9.51
N TRP A 44 -7.54 -6.35 -9.56
CA TRP A 44 -8.23 -7.57 -10.01
C TRP A 44 -9.46 -7.89 -9.13
N SER A 45 -9.34 -7.73 -7.80
CA SER A 45 -10.47 -7.96 -6.90
C SER A 45 -11.63 -6.98 -7.15
N LEU A 46 -11.33 -5.73 -7.49
CA LEU A 46 -12.34 -4.76 -7.91
C LEU A 46 -12.97 -5.14 -9.25
N ALA A 47 -12.15 -5.56 -10.22
CA ALA A 47 -12.62 -5.95 -11.55
C ALA A 47 -13.54 -7.18 -11.52
N THR A 48 -13.34 -8.09 -10.56
CA THR A 48 -14.18 -9.28 -10.34
C THR A 48 -15.45 -8.99 -9.52
N GLY A 49 -15.73 -7.73 -9.19
CA GLY A 49 -16.91 -7.32 -8.43
C GLY A 49 -16.85 -7.61 -6.94
N ARG A 50 -15.68 -8.03 -6.41
CA ARG A 50 -15.47 -8.14 -4.96
C ARG A 50 -15.41 -6.74 -4.34
N ARG A 51 -15.69 -6.67 -3.04
CA ARG A 51 -15.55 -5.45 -2.23
C ARG A 51 -14.35 -5.58 -1.30
N PRO A 52 -13.11 -5.46 -1.81
CA PRO A 52 -11.91 -5.58 -0.98
C PRO A 52 -11.89 -4.50 0.11
N ARG A 53 -11.46 -4.86 1.32
CA ARG A 53 -11.16 -3.86 2.34
C ARG A 53 -9.75 -3.36 2.13
N LEU A 54 -9.54 -2.05 2.21
CA LEU A 54 -8.20 -1.45 2.05
C LEU A 54 -7.18 -2.03 3.04
N SER A 55 -7.63 -2.36 4.26
CA SER A 55 -6.79 -2.95 5.30
C SER A 55 -6.08 -4.24 4.87
N ASP A 56 -6.71 -5.02 3.98
CA ASP A 56 -6.22 -6.32 3.57
C ASP A 56 -5.02 -6.18 2.61
N TYR A 57 -4.85 -4.99 2.04
CA TYR A 57 -3.81 -4.63 1.08
C TYR A 57 -2.82 -3.60 1.63
N ILE A 58 -2.95 -3.19 2.90
CA ILE A 58 -2.00 -2.31 3.59
C ILE A 58 -1.02 -3.16 4.39
N LEU A 59 0.26 -3.03 4.07
CA LEU A 59 1.35 -3.71 4.74
C LEU A 59 1.94 -2.94 5.93
N PRO A 60 2.61 -3.67 6.85
CA PRO A 60 3.63 -3.09 7.71
C PRO A 60 4.67 -2.29 6.89
N PRO A 61 5.15 -1.14 7.38
CA PRO A 61 6.05 -0.24 6.65
C PRO A 61 7.29 -0.90 6.04
N LEU A 62 7.97 -1.78 6.78
CA LEU A 62 9.17 -2.46 6.27
C LEU A 62 8.85 -3.42 5.12
N LEU A 63 7.72 -4.14 5.20
CA LEU A 63 7.29 -5.02 4.11
C LEU A 63 6.85 -4.22 2.89
N PHE A 64 6.20 -3.08 3.10
CA PHE A 64 5.84 -2.17 2.01
C PHE A 64 7.08 -1.65 1.27
N LEU A 65 8.10 -1.19 2.01
CA LEU A 65 9.35 -0.73 1.41
C LEU A 65 10.06 -1.86 0.66
N ALA A 66 10.12 -3.06 1.24
CA ALA A 66 10.70 -4.22 0.56
C ALA A 66 9.95 -4.61 -0.72
N GLU A 67 8.60 -4.60 -0.70
CA GLU A 67 7.82 -4.88 -1.91
C GLU A 67 8.03 -3.83 -3.00
N HIS A 68 8.25 -2.57 -2.62
CA HIS A 68 8.48 -1.49 -3.59
C HIS A 68 9.92 -1.45 -4.11
N GLU A 69 10.91 -1.86 -3.32
CA GLU A 69 12.32 -1.92 -3.74
C GLU A 69 12.65 -3.21 -4.51
N PHE A 70 12.06 -4.34 -4.11
CA PHE A 70 12.40 -5.66 -4.64
C PHE A 70 11.29 -6.32 -5.46
N GLY A 71 10.04 -5.82 -5.38
CA GLY A 71 8.90 -6.34 -6.15
C GLY A 71 8.93 -5.94 -7.63
N ALA A 72 9.83 -5.03 -8.02
CA ALA A 72 10.23 -4.84 -9.42
C ALA A 72 11.21 -5.95 -9.86
N GLY A 73 10.81 -7.22 -9.72
CA GLY A 73 11.50 -8.33 -10.39
C GLY A 73 11.29 -8.25 -11.91
N PRO A 74 12.20 -8.81 -12.73
CA PRO A 74 12.19 -8.61 -14.17
C PRO A 74 10.83 -9.02 -14.74
N THR A 75 10.25 -8.14 -15.54
CA THR A 75 9.12 -8.46 -16.43
C THR A 75 9.31 -9.86 -16.98
N ALA A 76 8.33 -10.73 -16.72
CA ALA A 76 8.22 -12.04 -17.33
C ALA A 76 8.57 -11.93 -18.82
N SER A 77 9.65 -12.61 -19.22
CA SER A 77 10.01 -12.87 -20.61
C SER A 77 9.11 -13.96 -21.17
#